data_AF-A0A358XZK4-F1
#
_entry.id   AF-A0A358XZK4-F1
#
_cell.length_a   1.000
_cell.length_b   1.000
_cell.length_c   1.000
_cell.angle_alpha   90.00
_cell.angle_beta   90.00
_cell.angle_gamma   90.00
#
_symmetry.space_group_name_H-M   'P 1'
#
loop_
_entity.id
_entity.type
_entity.pdbx_description
1 polymer ?
#
loop_
_entity_poly.entity_id
_entity_poly.type
_entity_poly.pdbx_seq_one_letter_code
_entity_poly.pdbx_strand_id
1 'polypeptide(L)'
;DQDYGAEHSVFVPFFGNLAATITAGSRFAKFNDSPVIFFSHYRRPDNSGYDIYFSEVLTDYPSGNDEEDGRIINRLVETAIRRQPDQYLWLHKRFKTTPPGKIGNPYSA
;
A
#
# COMPACT_ATOMS: atom_id res chain seq x y z
N ASP A 1 -1.44 1.33 3.85
CA ASP A 1 -0.10 1.02 3.30
C ASP A 1 1.01 1.08 4.37
N GLN A 2 0.68 0.80 5.64
CA GLN A 2 1.64 0.82 6.75
C GLN A 2 2.18 -0.59 7.01
N ASP A 3 3.28 -0.69 7.74
CA ASP A 3 3.96 -1.95 8.11
C ASP A 3 3.54 -2.36 9.52
N TYR A 4 2.76 -3.44 9.59
CA TYR A 4 2.20 -4.05 10.80
C TYR A 4 2.88 -5.38 11.17
N GLY A 5 4.04 -5.69 10.59
CA GLY A 5 4.72 -6.97 10.81
C GLY A 5 4.27 -8.07 9.84
N ALA A 6 4.90 -9.23 9.97
CA ALA A 6 4.80 -10.33 9.01
C ALA A 6 3.52 -11.18 9.18
N GLU A 7 2.94 -11.23 10.37
CA GLU A 7 1.85 -12.17 10.71
C GLU A 7 0.60 -12.03 9.83
N HIS A 8 0.30 -10.81 9.38
CA HIS A 8 -0.88 -10.52 8.56
C HIS A 8 -0.51 -9.86 7.23
N SER A 9 0.72 -10.08 6.77
CA SER A 9 1.27 -9.45 5.59
C SER A 9 1.81 -10.47 4.61
N VAL A 10 1.72 -10.13 3.33
CA VAL A 10 2.52 -10.77 2.27
C VAL A 10 3.72 -9.88 1.94
N PHE A 11 4.82 -10.50 1.50
CA PHE A 11 5.99 -9.76 1.04
C PHE A 11 5.92 -9.57 -0.46
N VAL A 12 5.56 -8.36 -0.89
CA VAL A 12 5.37 -8.00 -2.29
C VAL A 12 6.12 -6.71 -2.62
N PRO A 13 6.47 -6.47 -3.91
CA PRO A 13 7.22 -5.28 -4.30
C PRO A 13 6.51 -3.98 -3.94
N PHE A 14 7.30 -3.03 -3.43
CA PHE A 14 6.97 -1.61 -3.24
C PHE A 14 8.24 -0.81 -3.58
N PHE A 15 8.21 -0.05 -4.67
CA PHE A 15 9.35 0.62 -5.29
C PHE A 15 10.56 -0.32 -5.46
N GLY A 16 10.32 -1.52 -6.02
CA GLY A 16 11.36 -2.51 -6.30
C GLY A 16 11.91 -3.27 -5.08
N ASN A 17 11.45 -2.95 -3.87
CA ASN A 17 11.85 -3.63 -2.63
C ASN A 17 10.68 -4.43 -2.06
N LEU A 18 10.94 -5.61 -1.49
CA LEU A 18 9.89 -6.36 -0.79
C LEU A 18 9.47 -5.63 0.49
N ALA A 19 8.18 -5.34 0.62
CA ALA A 19 7.58 -4.73 1.80
C ALA A 19 6.49 -5.62 2.38
N ALA A 20 6.40 -5.68 3.71
CA ALA A 20 5.29 -6.33 4.41
C ALA A 20 3.99 -5.56 4.11
N THR A 21 3.10 -6.15 3.33
CA THR A 21 1.87 -5.53 2.84
C THR A 21 0.67 -6.27 3.41
N ILE A 22 -0.15 -5.55 4.16
CA ILE A 22 -1.34 -6.10 4.82
C ILE A 22 -2.39 -6.56 3.80
N THR A 23 -3.04 -7.68 4.09
CA THR A 23 -4.08 -8.28 3.22
C THR A 23 -5.49 -8.10 3.77
N ALA A 24 -5.65 -7.35 4.87
CA ALA A 24 -6.95 -7.13 5.50
C ALA A 24 -7.98 -6.50 4.54
N GLY A 25 -7.54 -5.59 3.66
CA GLY A 25 -8.41 -4.94 2.68
C GLY A 25 -9.09 -5.92 1.72
N SER A 26 -8.34 -6.83 1.12
CA SER A 26 -8.88 -7.85 0.21
C SER A 26 -9.75 -8.85 0.96
N ARG A 27 -9.38 -9.22 2.19
CA ARG A 27 -10.18 -10.11 3.03
C ARG A 27 -11.55 -9.52 3.38
N PHE A 28 -11.61 -8.24 3.75
CA PHE A 28 -12.89 -7.56 4.02
C PHE A 28 -13.73 -7.40 2.76
N ALA A 29 -13.11 -7.04 1.64
CA ALA A 29 -13.81 -6.95 0.36
C ALA A 29 -14.43 -8.29 -0.04
N LYS A 30 -13.68 -9.39 0.12
CA LYS A 30 -14.14 -10.75 -0.18
C LYS A 30 -15.27 -11.21 0.74
N PHE A 31 -15.26 -10.82 2.01
CA PHE A 31 -16.25 -11.27 2.99
C PHE A 31 -17.68 -10.85 2.61
N ASN A 32 -17.85 -9.65 2.04
CA ASN A 32 -19.16 -9.09 1.70
C ASN A 32 -19.36 -8.84 0.18
N ASP A 33 -18.46 -9.35 -0.67
CA ASP A 33 -18.46 -9.10 -2.12
C ASP A 33 -18.54 -7.59 -2.46
N SER A 34 -17.77 -6.80 -1.72
CA SER A 34 -17.84 -5.33 -1.80
C SER A 34 -17.00 -4.79 -2.96
N PRO A 35 -17.53 -3.84 -3.76
CA PRO A 35 -16.70 -3.10 -4.71
C PRO A 35 -15.64 -2.27 -3.97
N VAL A 36 -14.42 -2.27 -4.50
CA VAL A 36 -13.29 -1.55 -3.90
C VAL A 36 -12.87 -0.41 -4.81
N ILE A 37 -12.74 0.78 -4.23
CA ILE A 37 -12.19 1.97 -4.87
C ILE A 37 -10.95 2.40 -4.08
N PHE A 38 -9.85 2.64 -4.78
CA PHE A 38 -8.68 3.29 -4.21
C PHE A 38 -8.84 4.80 -4.30
N PHE A 39 -8.44 5.53 -3.27
CA PHE A 39 -8.36 6.98 -3.34
C PHE A 39 -7.02 7.49 -2.84
N SER A 40 -6.56 8.59 -3.44
CA SER A 40 -5.47 9.41 -2.94
C SER A 40 -5.92 10.85 -2.79
N HIS A 41 -5.21 11.62 -1.98
CA HIS A 41 -5.48 13.04 -1.81
C HIS A 41 -4.17 13.82 -1.78
N TYR A 42 -4.22 15.07 -2.24
CA TYR A 42 -3.07 15.95 -2.31
C TYR A 42 -3.47 17.33 -1.81
N ARG A 43 -2.70 17.87 -0.86
CA ARG A 43 -2.84 19.25 -0.39
C ARG A 43 -2.47 20.19 -1.53
N ARG A 44 -3.30 21.20 -1.76
CA ARG A 44 -3.03 22.24 -2.76
C ARG A 44 -1.86 23.14 -2.33
N PRO A 45 -1.03 23.64 -3.26
CA PRO A 45 0.14 24.47 -2.93
C PRO A 45 -0.19 25.76 -2.16
N ASP A 46 -1.39 26.30 -2.37
CA ASP A 46 -1.88 27.53 -1.73
C ASP A 46 -2.55 27.29 -0.36
N ASN A 47 -2.56 26.05 0.13
CA ASN A 47 -3.22 25.62 1.35
C ASN A 47 -4.76 25.81 1.36
N SER A 48 -5.39 26.02 0.21
CA SER A 48 -6.85 26.20 0.11
C SER A 48 -7.66 24.93 0.37
N GLY A 49 -7.01 23.75 0.36
CA GLY A 49 -7.65 22.47 0.60
C GLY A 49 -6.91 21.30 -0.03
N TYR A 50 -7.67 20.29 -0.45
CA TYR A 50 -7.16 19.04 -1.00
C TYR A 50 -7.88 18.70 -2.31
N ASP A 51 -7.14 18.13 -3.25
CA ASP A 51 -7.71 17.43 -4.39
C ASP A 51 -7.77 15.93 -4.07
N ILE A 52 -8.93 15.31 -4.27
CA ILE A 52 -9.15 13.88 -4.03
C ILE A 52 -9.32 13.19 -5.38
N TYR A 53 -8.62 12.07 -5.54
CA TYR A 53 -8.64 11.26 -6.75
C TYR A 53 -9.12 9.87 -6.40
N PHE A 54 -10.13 9.40 -7.10
CA PHE A 54 -10.69 8.06 -6.97
C PHE A 54 -10.27 7.25 -8.19
N SER A 55 -9.92 5.98 -7.99
CA SER A 55 -9.84 5.02 -9.09
C SER A 55 -11.24 4.67 -9.59
N GLU A 56 -11.30 4.00 -10.74
CA GLU A 56 -12.46 3.17 -11.03
C GLU A 56 -12.58 2.03 -10.00
N VAL A 57 -13.73 1.37 -9.96
CA VAL A 57 -13.89 0.15 -9.16
C VAL A 57 -12.85 -0.87 -9.64
N LEU A 58 -12.10 -1.45 -8.71
CA LEU A 58 -11.10 -2.45 -9.04
C LEU A 58 -11.83 -3.74 -9.50
N THR A 59 -11.64 -4.13 -10.76
CA THR A 59 -12.37 -5.25 -11.38
C THR A 59 -11.77 -6.61 -11.07
N ASP A 60 -10.46 -6.68 -10.79
CA ASP A 60 -9.72 -7.91 -10.48
C ASP A 60 -9.25 -7.94 -9.02
N TYR A 61 -10.04 -7.35 -8.11
CA TYR A 61 -9.74 -7.28 -6.69
C TYR A 61 -11.00 -7.44 -5.84
N PRO A 62 -11.00 -8.33 -4.83
CA PRO A 62 -9.93 -9.25 -4.47
C PRO A 62 -9.84 -10.43 -5.45
N SER A 63 -8.62 -10.77 -5.88
CA SER A 63 -8.33 -11.86 -6.83
C SER A 63 -8.41 -13.26 -6.20
N GLY A 64 -8.43 -13.33 -4.86
CA GLY A 64 -8.30 -14.58 -4.11
C GLY A 64 -6.86 -15.03 -3.90
N ASN A 65 -5.87 -14.29 -4.41
CA ASN A 65 -4.45 -14.46 -4.11
C ASN A 65 -3.93 -13.24 -3.33
N ASP A 66 -3.62 -13.45 -2.05
CA ASP A 66 -3.13 -12.40 -1.14
C ASP A 66 -1.90 -11.66 -1.70
N GLU A 67 -0.98 -12.34 -2.40
CA GLU A 67 0.18 -11.69 -3.02
C GLU A 67 -0.20 -10.80 -4.20
N GLU A 68 -1.11 -11.27 -5.06
CA GLU A 68 -1.54 -10.46 -6.22
C GLU A 68 -2.31 -9.23 -5.77
N ASP A 69 -3.20 -9.40 -4.80
CA ASP A 69 -3.94 -8.32 -4.15
C ASP A 69 -2.97 -7.29 -3.52
N GLY A 70 -1.93 -7.77 -2.83
CA GLY A 70 -0.87 -6.92 -2.30
C GLY A 70 -0.13 -6.14 -3.40
N ARG A 71 0.20 -6.78 -4.53
CA ARG A 71 0.85 -6.12 -5.68
C ARG A 71 -0.05 -5.07 -6.33
N ILE A 72 -1.35 -5.32 -6.43
CA ILE A 72 -2.32 -4.34 -6.96
C ILE A 72 -2.32 -3.09 -6.07
N ILE A 73 -2.48 -3.27 -4.75
CA ILE A 73 -2.51 -2.15 -3.81
C ILE A 73 -1.18 -1.39 -3.81
N ASN A 74 -0.04 -2.06 -3.78
CA ASN A 74 1.25 -1.37 -3.83
C ASN A 74 1.42 -0.58 -5.13
N ARG A 75 1.04 -1.11 -6.30
CA ARG A 75 1.09 -0.36 -7.58
C ARG A 75 0.25 0.93 -7.53
N LEU A 76 -0.94 0.87 -6.93
CA LEU A 76 -1.83 2.04 -6.76
C LEU A 76 -1.19 3.08 -5.84
N VAL A 77 -0.65 2.65 -4.70
CA VAL A 77 0.04 3.53 -3.75
C VAL A 77 1.29 4.14 -4.38
N GLU A 78 2.12 3.37 -5.06
CA GLU A 78 3.31 3.91 -5.73
C GLU A 78 2.95 4.92 -6.82
N THR A 79 1.87 4.68 -7.59
CA THR A 79 1.35 5.63 -8.58
C THR A 79 0.92 6.93 -7.90
N ALA A 80 0.21 6.83 -6.78
CA ALA A 80 -0.20 7.99 -6.00
C ALA A 80 1.00 8.78 -5.44
N ILE A 81 2.03 8.08 -4.95
CA ILE A 81 3.26 8.69 -4.44
C ILE A 81 4.04 9.40 -5.55
N ARG A 82 4.22 8.77 -6.71
CA ARG A 82 4.96 9.37 -7.84
C ARG A 82 4.39 10.70 -8.30
N ARG A 83 3.09 10.92 -8.07
CA ARG A 83 2.43 12.18 -8.40
C ARG A 83 2.87 13.35 -7.51
N GLN A 84 3.04 13.12 -6.21
CA GLN A 84 3.50 14.13 -5.26
C GLN A 84 4.31 13.48 -4.13
N PRO A 85 5.59 13.14 -4.40
CA PRO A 85 6.39 12.35 -3.47
C PRO A 85 6.59 13.03 -2.11
N ASP A 86 6.66 14.35 -2.06
CA ASP A 86 6.82 15.16 -0.85
C ASP A 86 5.64 15.06 0.12
N GLN A 87 4.47 14.61 -0.32
CA GLN A 87 3.27 14.48 0.51
C GLN A 87 3.03 13.07 1.07
N TYR A 88 3.93 12.13 0.79
CA TYR A 88 3.88 10.81 1.40
C TYR A 88 4.50 10.80 2.80
N LEU A 89 3.96 9.99 3.72
CA LEU A 89 4.47 9.87 5.08
C LEU A 89 5.77 9.03 5.12
N TRP A 90 6.87 9.59 4.60
CA TRP A 90 8.19 8.93 4.56
C TRP A 90 8.80 8.63 5.93
N LEU A 91 8.31 9.29 7.00
CA LEU A 91 8.71 8.99 8.37
C LEU A 91 8.35 7.54 8.76
N HIS A 92 7.32 6.97 8.15
CA HIS A 92 6.98 5.58 8.39
C HIS A 92 8.07 4.65 7.86
N LYS A 93 8.59 3.81 8.75
CA LYS A 93 9.62 2.81 8.44
C LYS A 93 9.01 1.64 7.67
N ARG A 94 8.67 1.85 6.40
CA ARG A 94 7.91 0.93 5.53
C ARG A 94 8.59 -0.43 5.32
N PHE A 95 9.92 -0.49 5.41
CA PHE A 95 10.73 -1.69 5.20
C PHE A 95 11.31 -2.29 6.51
N LYS A 96 10.75 -1.97 7.69
CA LYS A 96 11.30 -2.41 8.99
C LYS A 96 11.14 -3.92 9.18
N THR A 97 10.05 -4.49 8.66
CA THR A 97 9.81 -5.93 8.66
C THR A 97 10.35 -6.53 7.36
N THR A 98 11.27 -7.48 7.50
CA THR A 98 11.93 -8.15 6.37
C THR A 98 11.35 -9.54 6.11
N PRO A 99 11.44 -10.05 4.86
CA PRO A 99 11.07 -11.43 4.54
C PRO A 99 11.87 -12.45 5.37
N PRO A 100 11.33 -13.65 5.61
CA PRO A 100 12.07 -14.74 6.23
C PRO A 100 13.43 -14.98 5.54
N GLY A 101 14.48 -15.15 6.33
CA GLY A 101 15.84 -15.36 5.83
C GLY A 101 16.60 -14.10 5.44
N LYS A 102 15.96 -12.91 5.40
CA LYS A 102 16.66 -11.63 5.23
C LYS A 102 16.98 -11.01 6.58
N ILE A 103 18.26 -10.97 6.93
CA ILE A 103 18.76 -10.41 8.19
C ILE A 103 18.87 -8.89 8.07
N GLY A 104 18.33 -8.18 9.08
CA GLY A 104 18.59 -6.76 9.32
C GLY A 104 17.41 -5.83 9.00
N ASN A 105 17.09 -4.96 9.95
CA ASN A 105 16.20 -3.82 9.73
C ASN A 105 17.01 -2.70 9.08
N PRO A 106 16.68 -2.22 7.87
CA PRO A 106 17.47 -1.17 7.20
C PRO A 106 17.46 0.17 7.93
N TYR A 107 16.64 0.31 8.98
CA TYR A 107 16.54 1.50 9.83
C TYR A 107 17.19 1.34 11.21
N SER A 108 17.83 0.21 11.50
CA SER A 108 18.67 0.08 12.71
C SER A 108 20.08 0.59 12.41
N ALA A 109 20.58 1.46 13.29
CA ALA A 109 21.96 1.94 13.30
C ALA A 109 22.91 0.89 13.90
#